data_AF-A0AAU9VKD0-F1
#
_entry.id   AF-A0AAU9VKD0-F1
#
_cell.length_a   1.000
_cell.length_b   1.000
_cell.length_c   1.000
_cell.angle_alpha   90.00
_cell.angle_beta   90.00
_cell.angle_gamma   90.00
#
_symmetry.space_group_name_H-M   'P 1'
#
loop_
_entity.id
_entity.type
_entity.pdbx_description
1 polymer ?
#
loop_
_entity_poly.entity_id
_entity_poly.type
_entity_poly.pdbx_seq_one_letter_code
_entity_poly.pdbx_strand_id
1 'polypeptide(L)'
;MLKYFKENDLVQFIDRTDCNWKEAIRLSCHKLLEHDYIGEDYVEGIIDCVEKYGPYIIILPHVAMPHASPVEFKINKSGIAFTKFKEPIQFPENNHVKEANLFFTVSAKDATEHLDNIVNLMELLSDESVIETLMKIDNMMDFEKLI
;
A
#
# COMPACT_ATOMS: atom_id res chain seq x y z
N MET A 1 12.25 -6.45 -4.73
CA MET A 1 10.94 -5.77 -4.70
C MET A 1 10.83 -4.56 -5.62
N LEU A 2 11.76 -3.58 -5.63
CA LEU A 2 11.61 -2.39 -6.51
C LEU A 2 11.46 -2.73 -8.02
N LYS A 3 12.30 -3.65 -8.52
CA LYS A 3 12.17 -4.23 -9.89
C LYS A 3 10.80 -4.84 -10.13
N TYR A 4 10.32 -5.65 -9.19
CA TYR A 4 9.00 -6.28 -9.25
C TYR A 4 7.87 -5.25 -9.43
N PHE A 5 7.87 -4.15 -8.66
CA PHE A 5 6.84 -3.13 -8.80
C PHE A 5 6.87 -2.49 -10.19
N LYS A 6 8.06 -2.17 -10.71
CA LYS A 6 8.22 -1.58 -12.04
C LYS A 6 7.77 -2.53 -13.15
N GLU A 7 8.23 -3.77 -13.12
CA GLU A 7 8.00 -4.76 -14.18
C GLU A 7 6.53 -5.16 -14.31
N ASN A 8 5.77 -5.08 -13.21
CA ASN A 8 4.34 -5.40 -13.18
C ASN A 8 3.44 -4.17 -13.30
N ASP A 9 3.98 -2.97 -13.54
CA ASP A 9 3.23 -1.71 -13.55
C ASP A 9 2.40 -1.48 -12.27
N LEU A 10 3.02 -1.79 -11.12
CA LEU A 10 2.42 -1.68 -9.78
C LEU A 10 3.00 -0.50 -8.98
N VAL A 11 3.45 0.55 -9.66
CA VAL A 11 3.96 1.80 -9.05
C VAL A 11 3.02 2.94 -9.38
N GLN A 12 2.70 3.75 -8.37
CA GLN A 12 1.88 4.95 -8.53
C GLN A 12 2.38 6.10 -7.67
N PHE A 13 2.33 7.30 -8.23
CA PHE A 13 2.62 8.55 -7.52
C PHE A 13 1.35 9.42 -7.50
N ILE A 14 1.03 9.95 -6.33
CA ILE A 14 -0.16 10.78 -6.10
C ILE A 14 0.28 12.15 -5.61
N ASP A 15 0.10 13.16 -6.47
CA ASP A 15 0.40 14.56 -6.18
C ASP A 15 -0.76 15.32 -5.51
N ARG A 16 -1.92 14.68 -5.33
CA ARG A 16 -3.07 15.31 -4.67
C ARG A 16 -2.79 15.53 -3.19
N THR A 17 -3.14 16.71 -2.69
CA THR A 17 -2.88 17.16 -1.32
C THR A 17 -4.13 17.18 -0.43
N ASP A 18 -5.30 16.90 -1.00
CA ASP A 18 -6.61 16.94 -0.34
C ASP A 18 -7.23 15.54 -0.13
N CYS A 19 -6.42 14.49 -0.24
CA CYS A 19 -6.88 13.11 -0.07
C CYS A 19 -7.16 12.79 1.40
N ASN A 20 -8.39 12.38 1.71
CA ASN A 20 -8.65 11.70 2.98
C ASN A 20 -8.17 10.24 2.94
N TRP A 21 -8.11 9.60 4.10
CA TRP A 21 -7.58 8.24 4.20
C TRP A 21 -8.37 7.18 3.43
N LYS A 22 -9.69 7.33 3.27
CA LYS A 22 -10.51 6.41 2.47
C LYS A 22 -10.17 6.52 1.00
N GLU A 23 -10.03 7.75 0.50
CA GLU A 23 -9.60 8.00 -0.87
C GLU A 23 -8.18 7.51 -1.12
N ALA A 24 -7.28 7.68 -0.15
CA ALA A 24 -5.92 7.15 -0.24
C ALA A 24 -5.90 5.62 -0.39
N ILE A 25 -6.74 4.89 0.36
CA ILE A 25 -6.88 3.43 0.20
C ILE A 25 -7.40 3.08 -1.19
N ARG A 26 -8.43 3.76 -1.69
CA ARG A 26 -8.95 3.51 -3.05
C ARG A 26 -7.88 3.77 -4.12
N LEU A 27 -7.14 4.87 -3.98
CA LEU A 27 -6.05 5.21 -4.89
C LEU A 27 -4.91 4.18 -4.82
N SER A 28 -4.53 3.73 -3.62
CA SER A 28 -3.45 2.75 -3.48
C SER A 28 -3.80 1.36 -4.03
N CYS A 29 -5.10 1.06 -4.13
CA CYS A 29 -5.61 -0.17 -4.75
C CYS A 29 -5.72 -0.08 -6.27
N HIS A 30 -5.59 1.12 -6.87
CA HIS A 30 -5.94 1.35 -8.27
C HIS A 30 -5.16 0.45 -9.24
N LYS A 31 -3.84 0.31 -9.07
CA LYS A 31 -3.02 -0.58 -9.89
C LYS A 31 -3.41 -2.06 -9.76
N LEU A 32 -3.80 -2.50 -8.57
CA LEU A 32 -4.27 -3.88 -8.37
C LEU A 32 -5.62 -4.12 -9.04
N LEU A 33 -6.52 -3.14 -9.04
CA LEU A 33 -7.80 -3.19 -9.77
C LEU A 33 -7.57 -3.19 -11.29
N GLU A 34 -6.73 -2.27 -11.78
CA GLU A 34 -6.40 -2.13 -13.20
C GLU A 34 -5.87 -3.44 -13.80
N HIS A 35 -5.04 -4.17 -13.03
CA HIS A 35 -4.42 -5.42 -13.47
C HIS A 35 -5.15 -6.69 -13.02
N ASP A 36 -6.39 -6.59 -12.53
CA ASP A 36 -7.25 -7.71 -12.12
C ASP A 36 -6.61 -8.61 -11.03
N TYR A 37 -5.99 -7.99 -10.01
CA TYR A 37 -5.55 -8.68 -8.80
C TYR A 37 -6.68 -8.83 -7.79
N ILE A 38 -7.53 -7.81 -7.69
CA ILE A 38 -8.59 -7.67 -6.69
C ILE A 38 -9.87 -7.10 -7.33
N GLY A 39 -11.01 -7.25 -6.64
CA GLY A 39 -12.25 -6.54 -6.95
C GLY A 39 -12.45 -5.29 -6.09
N GLU A 40 -13.42 -4.45 -6.47
CA GLU A 40 -13.80 -3.23 -5.72
C GLU A 40 -14.31 -3.56 -4.30
N ASP A 41 -14.92 -4.73 -4.13
CA ASP A 41 -15.39 -5.24 -2.83
C ASP A 41 -14.24 -5.40 -1.82
N TYR A 42 -13.05 -5.83 -2.28
CA TYR A 42 -11.86 -5.92 -1.43
C TYR A 42 -11.41 -4.55 -0.93
N VAL A 43 -11.51 -3.50 -1.78
CA VAL A 43 -11.11 -2.14 -1.41
C VAL A 43 -12.00 -1.59 -0.29
N GLU A 44 -13.31 -1.77 -0.43
CA GLU A 44 -14.27 -1.39 0.62
C GLU A 44 -14.06 -2.24 1.89
N GLY A 45 -13.72 -3.52 1.75
CA GLY A 45 -13.36 -4.38 2.88
C GLY A 45 -12.16 -3.87 3.69
N ILE A 46 -11.13 -3.32 3.03
CA ILE A 46 -10.00 -2.68 3.71
C ILE A 46 -10.49 -1.45 4.48
N ILE A 47 -11.33 -0.61 3.86
CA ILE A 47 -11.88 0.60 4.49
C ILE A 47 -12.68 0.22 5.74
N ASP A 48 -13.59 -0.75 5.63
CA ASP A 48 -14.42 -1.23 6.74
C ASP A 48 -13.57 -1.75 7.91
N CYS A 49 -12.48 -2.47 7.59
CA CYS A 49 -11.54 -2.94 8.61
C CYS A 49 -10.83 -1.79 9.32
N VAL A 50 -10.42 -0.74 8.60
CA VAL A 50 -9.80 0.46 9.20
C VAL A 50 -10.82 1.25 10.05
N GLU A 51 -12.08 1.35 9.62
CA GLU A 51 -13.13 1.97 10.45
C GLU A 51 -13.39 1.19 11.74
N LYS A 52 -13.39 -0.14 11.65
CA LYS A 52 -13.72 -1.02 12.77
C LYS A 52 -12.58 -1.17 13.77
N TYR A 53 -11.35 -1.30 13.29
CA TYR A 53 -10.18 -1.65 14.12
C TYR A 53 -9.21 -0.49 14.29
N GLY A 54 -9.49 0.67 13.69
CA GLY A 54 -8.57 1.79 13.62
C GLY A 54 -7.45 1.58 12.58
N PRO A 55 -6.45 2.48 12.53
CA PRO A 55 -5.39 2.44 11.52
C PRO A 55 -4.30 1.39 11.81
N TYR A 56 -4.69 0.12 11.93
CA TYR A 56 -3.78 -1.03 12.09
C TYR A 56 -2.84 -1.23 10.90
N ILE A 57 -3.22 -0.70 9.74
CA ILE A 57 -2.44 -0.78 8.50
C ILE A 57 -1.17 0.09 8.55
N ILE A 58 -1.05 1.03 9.49
CA ILE A 58 0.16 1.83 9.68
C ILE A 58 1.15 1.00 10.50
N ILE A 59 2.16 0.44 9.83
CA ILE A 59 3.07 -0.55 10.40
C ILE A 59 4.43 0.02 10.80
N LEU A 60 4.85 1.12 10.17
CA LEU A 60 6.09 1.86 10.46
C LEU A 60 5.84 3.36 10.25
N PRO A 61 6.70 4.26 10.77
CA PRO A 61 6.63 5.68 10.42
C PRO A 61 6.59 5.88 8.90
N HIS A 62 5.62 6.67 8.44
CA HIS A 62 5.36 6.96 7.02
C HIS A 62 4.89 5.78 6.14
N VAL A 63 4.73 4.57 6.68
CA VAL A 63 4.40 3.36 5.89
C VAL A 63 3.06 2.76 6.29
N ALA A 64 2.18 2.64 5.30
CA ALA A 64 0.93 1.90 5.37
C ALA A 64 1.03 0.60 4.55
N MET A 65 0.42 -0.47 5.05
CA MET A 65 0.24 -1.73 4.35
C MET A 65 -1.26 -2.08 4.29
N PRO A 66 -2.05 -1.46 3.39
CA PRO A 66 -3.47 -1.76 3.28
C PRO A 66 -3.70 -3.22 2.85
N HIS A 67 -4.50 -3.96 3.63
CA HIS A 67 -4.88 -5.34 3.36
C HIS A 67 -6.14 -5.71 4.14
N ALA A 68 -6.93 -6.66 3.61
CA ALA A 68 -8.07 -7.25 4.30
C ALA A 68 -7.95 -8.77 4.30
N SER A 69 -8.75 -9.45 5.13
CA SER A 69 -8.73 -10.91 5.21
C SER A 69 -9.15 -11.53 3.87
N PRO A 70 -8.33 -12.40 3.24
CA PRO A 70 -8.66 -12.99 1.94
C PRO A 70 -9.81 -14.00 2.01
N VAL A 71 -10.19 -14.45 3.21
CA VAL A 71 -11.30 -15.41 3.39
C VAL A 71 -12.65 -14.80 3.01
N GLU A 72 -12.77 -13.47 3.06
CA GLU A 72 -14.03 -12.76 2.83
C GLU A 72 -14.20 -12.29 1.38
N PHE A 73 -13.12 -12.26 0.58
CA PHE A 73 -13.10 -11.63 -0.73
C PHE A 73 -12.46 -12.52 -1.80
N LYS A 74 -12.93 -12.40 -3.03
CA LYS A 74 -12.32 -13.11 -4.15
C LYS A 74 -11.07 -12.36 -4.61
N ILE A 75 -9.90 -12.95 -4.38
CA ILE A 75 -8.61 -12.44 -4.89
C ILE A 75 -8.24 -13.18 -6.18
N ASN A 76 -8.02 -12.43 -7.27
CA ASN A 76 -7.75 -12.98 -8.60
C ASN A 76 -6.25 -13.25 -8.83
N LYS A 77 -5.36 -12.50 -8.17
CA LYS A 77 -3.89 -12.69 -8.18
C LYS A 77 -3.29 -12.20 -6.85
N SER A 78 -2.18 -12.81 -6.44
CA SER A 78 -1.40 -12.30 -5.32
C SER A 78 -0.35 -11.30 -5.79
N GLY A 79 -0.17 -10.23 -5.03
CA GLY A 79 0.80 -9.19 -5.36
C GLY A 79 0.74 -8.00 -4.43
N ILE A 80 1.71 -7.10 -4.63
CA ILE A 80 1.85 -5.89 -3.83
C ILE A 80 1.98 -4.70 -4.75
N ALA A 81 1.17 -3.67 -4.54
CA ALA A 81 1.30 -2.39 -5.23
C ALA A 81 1.93 -1.33 -4.34
N PHE A 82 2.84 -0.55 -4.92
CA PHE A 82 3.48 0.58 -4.27
C PHE A 82 2.83 1.89 -4.73
N THR A 83 2.34 2.68 -3.77
CA THR A 83 1.83 4.03 -4.02
C THR A 83 2.52 5.02 -3.10
N LYS A 84 3.05 6.11 -3.69
CA LYS A 84 3.62 7.24 -2.96
C LYS A 84 2.65 8.42 -3.00
N PHE A 85 2.23 8.88 -1.82
CA PHE A 85 1.55 10.16 -1.67
C PHE A 85 2.57 11.25 -1.35
N LYS A 86 2.45 12.37 -2.07
CA LYS A 86 3.30 13.56 -1.88
C LYS A 86 3.16 14.10 -0.45
N GLU A 87 1.93 14.31 -0.01
CA GLU A 87 1.61 14.74 1.35
C GLU A 87 1.23 13.54 2.23
N PRO A 88 1.52 13.58 3.55
CA PRO A 88 1.15 12.51 4.46
C PRO A 88 -0.37 12.39 4.59
N ILE A 89 -0.87 11.17 4.42
CA ILE A 89 -2.29 10.84 4.62
C ILE A 89 -2.53 10.62 6.10
N GLN A 90 -3.43 11.41 6.68
CA GLN A 90 -3.75 11.37 8.10
C GLN A 90 -4.86 10.35 8.41
N PHE A 91 -4.61 9.51 9.40
CA PHE A 91 -5.53 8.53 9.96
C PHE A 91 -5.85 8.91 11.42
N PRO A 92 -7.06 9.45 11.69
CA PRO A 92 -7.47 9.80 13.04
C PRO A 92 -7.68 8.56 13.93
N GLU A 93 -7.13 8.56 15.15
CA GLU A 93 -7.29 7.48 16.13
C GLU A 93 -7.39 8.06 17.55
N ASN A 94 -8.60 8.21 18.10
CA ASN A 94 -8.87 8.53 19.51
C ASN A 94 -7.90 9.55 20.17
N ASN A 95 -7.77 10.74 19.57
CA ASN A 95 -6.88 11.86 19.96
C ASN A 95 -5.42 11.79 19.51
N HIS A 96 -5.02 10.71 18.84
CA HIS A 96 -3.76 10.61 18.11
C HIS A 96 -4.03 10.63 16.60
N VAL A 97 -3.04 11.07 15.83
CA VAL A 97 -3.08 11.03 14.37
C VAL A 97 -1.88 10.20 13.93
N LYS A 98 -2.14 9.09 13.27
CA LYS A 98 -1.11 8.37 12.52
C LYS A 98 -1.09 8.89 11.10
N GLU A 99 0.06 8.81 10.44
CA GLU A 99 0.18 9.26 9.07
C GLU A 99 1.12 8.39 8.25
N ALA A 100 0.84 8.32 6.94
CA ALA A 100 1.67 7.60 6.00
C ALA A 100 1.73 8.28 4.63
N ASN A 101 2.87 8.11 3.96
CA ASN A 101 3.08 8.53 2.58
C ASN A 101 3.29 7.33 1.65
N LEU A 102 3.92 6.27 2.16
CA LEU A 102 4.28 5.07 1.42
C LEU A 102 3.21 4.01 1.67
N PHE A 103 2.49 3.61 0.64
CA PHE A 103 1.45 2.60 0.72
C PHE A 103 1.92 1.36 -0.04
N PHE A 104 1.90 0.21 0.63
CA PHE A 104 2.18 -1.10 0.06
C PHE A 104 0.92 -1.96 0.18
N THR A 105 0.00 -1.84 -0.77
CA THR A 105 -1.27 -2.58 -0.73
C THR A 105 -1.02 -4.03 -1.09
N VAL A 106 -1.44 -4.96 -0.22
CA VAL A 106 -1.22 -6.40 -0.38
C VAL A 106 -2.51 -7.08 -0.81
N SER A 107 -2.39 -7.96 -1.80
CA SER A 107 -3.40 -8.91 -2.23
C SER A 107 -2.80 -10.32 -2.18
N ALA A 108 -3.54 -11.28 -1.62
CA ALA A 108 -3.09 -12.66 -1.53
C ALA A 108 -4.25 -13.64 -1.67
N LYS A 109 -4.09 -14.67 -2.50
CA LYS A 109 -5.10 -15.71 -2.73
C LYS A 109 -5.27 -16.68 -1.57
N ASP A 110 -4.17 -16.96 -0.89
CA ASP A 110 -4.14 -17.87 0.24
C ASP A 110 -3.14 -17.38 1.30
N ALA A 111 -3.19 -18.03 2.46
CA ALA A 111 -2.39 -17.67 3.61
C ALA A 111 -0.89 -17.84 3.38
N THR A 112 -0.46 -18.78 2.52
CA THR A 112 0.95 -19.02 2.23
C THR A 112 1.50 -17.90 1.36
N GLU A 113 0.84 -17.59 0.24
CA GLU A 113 1.22 -16.48 -0.63
C GLU A 113 1.14 -15.13 0.11
N HIS A 114 0.22 -14.99 1.08
CA HIS A 114 0.15 -13.83 1.96
C HIS A 114 1.42 -13.66 2.80
N LEU A 115 1.89 -14.75 3.42
CA LEU A 115 3.08 -14.73 4.25
C LEU A 115 4.33 -14.44 3.42
N ASP A 116 4.49 -15.07 2.26
CA ASP A 116 5.63 -14.84 1.38
C ASP A 116 5.70 -13.38 0.93
N ASN A 117 4.56 -12.79 0.56
CA ASN A 117 4.46 -11.37 0.21
C ASN A 117 4.84 -10.45 1.38
N ILE A 118 4.36 -10.74 2.59
CA ILE A 118 4.72 -9.98 3.78
C ILE A 118 6.23 -10.09 4.04
N VAL A 119 6.81 -11.29 4.00
CA VAL A 119 8.24 -11.49 4.28
C VAL A 119 9.09 -10.68 3.31
N ASN A 120 8.83 -10.79 2.01
CA ASN A 120 9.55 -10.02 0.98
C ASN A 120 9.41 -8.50 1.18
N LEU A 121 8.23 -8.04 1.60
CA LEU A 121 8.01 -6.63 1.91
C LEU A 121 8.76 -6.21 3.19
N MET A 122 8.73 -7.02 4.25
CA MET A 122 9.44 -6.72 5.49
C MET A 122 10.96 -6.70 5.30
N GLU A 123 11.50 -7.58 4.46
CA GLU A 123 12.92 -7.53 4.08
C GLU A 123 13.27 -6.19 3.42
N LEU A 124 12.43 -5.71 2.48
CA LEU A 124 12.62 -4.39 1.87
C LEU A 124 12.54 -3.25 2.90
N LEU A 125 11.55 -3.30 3.79
CA LEU A 125 11.29 -2.26 4.79
C LEU A 125 12.25 -2.30 5.98
N SER A 126 13.01 -3.38 6.16
CA SER A 126 14.03 -3.50 7.20
C SER A 126 15.25 -2.61 6.92
N ASP A 127 15.42 -2.18 5.67
CA ASP A 127 16.44 -1.22 5.26
C ASP A 127 15.86 0.21 5.34
N GLU A 128 16.19 0.93 6.43
CA GLU A 128 15.76 2.32 6.64
C GLU A 128 16.17 3.24 5.48
N SER A 129 17.29 2.95 4.81
CA SER A 129 17.76 3.77 3.68
C SER A 129 16.82 3.67 2.47
N VAL A 130 16.13 2.54 2.30
CA VAL A 130 15.12 2.36 1.26
C VAL A 130 13.90 3.24 1.56
N ILE A 131 13.43 3.26 2.80
CA ILE A 131 12.30 4.12 3.21
C ILE A 131 12.65 5.58 2.97
N GLU A 132 13.81 6.04 3.42
CA GLU A 132 14.27 7.42 3.19
C GLU A 132 14.36 7.77 1.71
N THR A 133 14.81 6.83 0.88
CA THR A 133 14.95 7.03 -0.56
C THR A 133 13.59 7.10 -1.24
N LEU A 134 12.68 6.18 -0.92
CA LEU A 134 11.30 6.19 -1.42
C LEU A 134 10.52 7.43 -0.94
N MET A 135 10.90 8.02 0.20
CA MET A 135 10.32 9.27 0.68
C MET A 135 10.73 10.49 -0.14
N LYS A 136 11.91 10.47 -0.77
CA LYS A 136 12.52 11.59 -1.50
C LYS A 136 12.18 11.63 -2.99
N ILE A 137 11.64 10.55 -3.55
CA ILE A 137 11.25 10.48 -4.96
C ILE A 137 9.81 10.96 -5.16
N ASP A 138 9.58 11.67 -6.25
CA ASP A 138 8.27 12.28 -6.54
C ASP A 138 7.60 11.72 -7.82
N ASN A 139 8.33 10.92 -8.60
CA ASN A 139 7.84 10.47 -9.90
C ASN A 139 8.52 9.17 -10.36
N MET A 140 8.00 8.62 -11.46
CA MET A 140 8.47 7.37 -12.03
C MET A 140 9.93 7.42 -12.51
N MET A 141 10.38 8.57 -13.03
CA MET A 141 11.77 8.72 -13.50
C MET A 141 12.76 8.64 -12.33
N ASP A 142 12.39 9.15 -11.16
CA ASP A 142 13.22 9.04 -9.96
C ASP A 142 13.20 7.61 -9.40
N PHE A 143 12.04 6.95 -9.42
CA PHE A 143 11.92 5.54 -9.03
C PHE A 143 12.82 4.63 -9.89
N GLU A 144 12.87 4.87 -11.20
CA GLU A 144 13.68 4.08 -12.13
C GLU A 144 15.19 4.20 -11.87
N LYS A 145 15.65 5.30 -11.27
CA LYS A 145 17.07 5.47 -10.88
C LYS A 145 17.46 4.62 -9.67
N LEU A 146 16.49 4.05 -8.95
CA LEU A 146 16.72 3.21 -7.76
C LEU A 146 16.91 1.73 -8.09
N ILE A 147 16.73 1.36 -9.36
CA ILE A 147 16.65 -0.02 -9.86
C ILE A 147 17.96 -0.49 -10.50
#